data_AF-A0A3E0NI29-F1
#
_entry.id   AF-A0A3E0NI29-F1
#
_cell.length_a   1.000
_cell.length_b   1.000
_cell.length_c   1.000
_cell.angle_alpha   90.00
_cell.angle_beta   90.00
_cell.angle_gamma   90.00
#
_symmetry.space_group_name_H-M   'P 1'
#
loop_
_entity.id
_entity.type
_entity.pdbx_description
1 polymer ?
#
loop_
_entity_poly.entity_id
_entity_poly.type
_entity_poly.pdbx_seq_one_letter_code
_entity_poly.pdbx_strand_id
1 'polypeptide(L)'
;MRFFRSFLTVSSLALLLTACGSGESNVVSGNREGLLHYGNGAEPQGLDPHVVTGVPENHLIRALFEGLAVKNPKTLEPEPGVAERWEISDDGTVYTFYINPDAKWSNGE
;
A
#
# COMPACT_ATOMS: atom_id res chain seq x y z
N MET A 1 -14.64 36.84 -46.18
CA MET A 1 -15.12 35.48 -45.82
C MET A 1 -14.03 34.39 -45.85
N ARG A 2 -13.11 34.35 -46.82
CA ARG A 2 -12.02 33.34 -46.86
C ARG A 2 -10.98 33.47 -45.72
N PHE A 3 -10.62 34.70 -45.33
CA PHE A 3 -9.71 34.96 -44.19
C PHE A 3 -10.29 34.51 -42.84
N PHE A 4 -11.58 34.73 -42.59
CA PHE A 4 -12.24 34.29 -41.35
C PHE A 4 -12.30 32.75 -41.28
N ARG A 5 -12.63 32.07 -42.38
CA ARG A 5 -12.62 30.59 -42.45
C ARG A 5 -11.24 30.00 -42.15
N SER A 6 -10.17 30.60 -42.65
CA SER A 6 -8.80 30.14 -42.41
C SER A 6 -8.32 30.41 -40.97
N PHE A 7 -8.80 31.49 -40.33
CA PHE A 7 -8.51 31.80 -38.94
C PHE A 7 -9.20 30.83 -37.97
N LEU A 8 -10.44 30.43 -38.30
CA LEU A 8 -11.22 29.47 -37.52
C LEU A 8 -10.58 28.08 -37.53
N THR A 9 -10.08 27.61 -38.68
CA THR A 9 -9.42 26.30 -38.77
C THR A 9 -8.08 26.25 -38.05
N VAL A 10 -7.28 27.33 -38.08
CA VAL A 10 -6.01 27.41 -37.33
C VAL A 10 -6.25 27.42 -35.82
N SER A 11 -7.27 28.14 -35.35
CA SER A 11 -7.63 28.19 -33.93
C SER A 11 -8.11 26.83 -33.40
N SER A 12 -8.90 26.08 -34.19
CA SER A 12 -9.35 24.74 -33.80
C SER A 12 -8.21 23.73 -33.75
N LEU A 13 -7.21 23.85 -34.64
CA LEU A 13 -6.03 22.97 -34.65
C LEU A 13 -5.08 23.27 -33.48
N ALA A 14 -4.95 24.54 -33.08
CA ALA A 14 -4.18 24.93 -31.90
C ALA A 14 -4.80 24.38 -30.60
N LEU A 15 -6.13 24.36 -30.47
CA LEU A 15 -6.84 23.77 -29.33
C LEU A 15 -6.64 22.25 -29.23
N LEU A 16 -6.56 21.55 -30.38
CA LEU A 16 -6.30 20.11 -30.44
C LEU A 16 -4.85 19.77 -30.02
N LEU A 17 -3.89 20.65 -30.29
CA LEU A 17 -2.48 20.45 -29.90
C LEU A 17 -2.24 20.64 -28.39
N THR A 18 -3.00 21.53 -27.74
CA THR A 18 -2.94 21.71 -26.28
C THR A 18 -3.61 20.59 -25.48
N ALA A 19 -4.48 19.79 -26.12
CA ALA A 19 -5.16 18.67 -25.47
C ALA A 19 -4.28 17.41 -25.31
N CYS A 20 -3.09 17.38 -25.92
CA CYS A 20 -2.11 16.30 -25.76
C CYS A 20 -1.11 16.52 -24.62
N GLY A 21 -1.37 17.48 -23.72
CA GLY A 21 -0.63 17.55 -22.46
C GLY A 21 -0.88 16.27 -21.66
N SER A 22 0.17 15.47 -21.43
CA SER A 22 0.09 14.28 -20.60
C SER A 22 -0.54 14.65 -19.26
N GLY A 23 -1.70 14.08 -18.95
CA GLY A 23 -2.34 14.24 -17.64
C GLY A 23 -1.37 13.87 -16.52
N GLU A 24 -1.60 14.44 -15.35
CA GLU A 24 -0.82 14.09 -14.17
C GLU A 24 -0.92 12.58 -13.89
N SER A 25 0.22 11.93 -13.64
CA SER A 25 0.23 10.50 -13.34
C SER A 25 -0.19 10.25 -11.90
N ASN A 26 -0.75 9.07 -11.64
CA ASN A 26 -1.12 8.63 -10.28
C ASN A 26 0.06 8.68 -9.30
N VAL A 27 1.30 8.59 -9.78
CA VAL A 27 2.50 8.71 -8.94
C VAL A 27 2.69 10.15 -8.48
N VAL A 28 2.51 11.13 -9.37
CA VAL A 28 2.70 12.54 -9.05
C VAL A 28 1.59 13.03 -8.13
N SER A 29 0.32 12.73 -8.45
CA SER A 29 -0.81 13.09 -7.58
C SER A 29 -0.72 12.37 -6.23
N GLY A 30 -0.42 11.07 -6.23
CA GLY A 30 -0.29 10.26 -5.02
C GLY A 30 0.79 10.77 -4.06
N ASN A 31 1.95 11.16 -4.58
CA ASN A 31 3.02 11.75 -3.76
C ASN A 31 2.60 13.07 -3.10
N ARG A 32 1.82 13.90 -3.79
CA ARG A 32 1.34 15.18 -3.24
C ARG A 32 0.24 14.98 -2.20
N GLU A 33 -0.64 14.00 -2.41
CA GLU A 33 -1.83 13.76 -1.59
C GLU A 33 -1.60 12.75 -0.45
N GLY A 34 -0.45 12.07 -0.44
CA GLY A 34 -0.17 10.99 0.51
C GLY A 34 -0.95 9.71 0.21
N LEU A 35 -1.26 9.47 -1.07
CA LEU A 35 -2.02 8.30 -1.52
C LEU A 35 -1.10 7.31 -2.24
N LEU A 36 -1.13 6.05 -1.78
CA LEU A 36 -0.48 4.94 -2.47
C LEU A 36 -1.49 4.24 -3.38
N HIS A 37 -1.32 4.38 -4.69
CA HIS A 37 -2.04 3.58 -5.66
C HIS A 37 -1.36 2.22 -5.83
N TYR A 38 -1.94 1.16 -5.26
CA TYR A 38 -1.37 -0.18 -5.25
C TYR A 38 -2.19 -1.16 -6.10
N GLY A 39 -1.53 -1.85 -7.04
CA GLY A 39 -2.15 -2.90 -7.85
C GLY A 39 -2.00 -4.27 -7.19
N ASN A 40 -3.08 -4.82 -6.64
CA ASN A 40 -3.02 -6.08 -5.89
C ASN A 40 -2.93 -7.36 -6.76
N GLY A 41 -3.08 -7.23 -8.08
CA GLY A 41 -3.03 -8.36 -9.02
C GLY A 41 -4.36 -9.06 -9.19
N ALA A 42 -4.78 -9.87 -8.21
CA ALA A 42 -6.04 -10.61 -8.26
C ALA A 42 -6.99 -10.22 -7.11
N GLU A 43 -8.27 -10.55 -7.29
CA GLU A 43 -9.30 -10.31 -6.28
C GLU A 43 -9.11 -11.26 -5.08
N PRO A 44 -8.97 -10.72 -3.84
CA PRO A 44 -8.89 -11.53 -2.62
C PRO A 44 -10.14 -12.40 -2.43
N GLN A 45 -9.98 -13.68 -2.08
CA GLN A 45 -11.10 -14.56 -1.73
C GLN A 45 -11.72 -14.24 -0.35
N GLY A 46 -10.94 -13.58 0.51
CA GLY A 46 -11.35 -13.19 1.86
C GLY A 46 -10.22 -12.49 2.60
N LEU A 47 -10.51 -12.03 3.81
CA LEU A 47 -9.56 -11.29 4.66
C LEU A 47 -9.33 -11.93 6.04
N ASP A 48 -9.95 -13.08 6.31
CA ASP A 48 -9.67 -13.85 7.52
C ASP A 48 -8.38 -14.66 7.31
N PRO A 49 -7.29 -14.36 8.04
CA PRO A 49 -5.99 -15.00 7.85
C PRO A 49 -5.99 -16.50 8.20
N HIS A 50 -7.01 -17.03 8.90
CA HIS A 50 -7.06 -18.45 9.25
C HIS A 50 -7.56 -19.34 8.10
N VAL A 51 -8.21 -18.76 7.09
CA VAL A 51 -8.86 -19.54 6.02
C VAL A 51 -8.25 -19.30 4.63
N VAL A 52 -7.59 -18.17 4.42
CA VAL A 52 -6.97 -17.84 3.14
C VAL A 52 -5.48 -18.18 3.13
N THR A 53 -4.97 -18.52 1.95
CA THR A 53 -3.57 -18.95 1.77
C THR A 53 -2.85 -18.27 0.60
N GLY A 54 -3.57 -17.43 -0.16
CA GLY A 54 -3.05 -16.78 -1.35
C GLY A 54 -2.23 -15.52 -1.07
N VAL A 55 -1.40 -15.16 -2.05
CA VAL A 55 -0.58 -13.95 -2.03
C VAL A 55 -1.43 -12.67 -2.10
N PRO A 56 -2.46 -12.56 -2.98
CA PRO A 56 -3.30 -11.36 -3.04
C PRO A 56 -3.95 -11.01 -1.71
N GLU A 57 -4.41 -12.00 -0.95
CA GLU A 57 -5.00 -11.82 0.37
C GLU A 57 -3.95 -11.40 1.40
N ASN A 58 -2.78 -12.05 1.38
CA ASN A 58 -1.69 -11.77 2.32
C ASN A 58 -1.18 -10.32 2.23
N HIS A 59 -1.21 -9.68 1.05
CA HIS A 59 -0.87 -8.26 0.92
C HIS A 59 -1.78 -7.37 1.79
N LEU A 60 -3.09 -7.63 1.78
CA LEU A 60 -4.05 -6.86 2.58
C LEU A 60 -3.98 -7.25 4.06
N ILE A 61 -3.89 -8.54 4.36
CA ILE A 61 -3.79 -9.03 5.74
C ILE A 61 -2.59 -8.40 6.45
N ARG A 62 -1.42 -8.32 5.80
CA ARG A 62 -0.23 -7.68 6.38
C ARG A 62 -0.34 -6.16 6.54
N ALA A 63 -1.32 -5.52 5.89
CA ALA A 63 -1.64 -4.11 6.10
C ALA A 63 -2.69 -3.90 7.21
N LEU A 64 -3.49 -4.92 7.52
CA LEU A 64 -4.56 -4.87 8.52
C LEU A 64 -4.16 -5.44 9.88
N PHE A 65 -3.27 -6.42 9.90
CA PHE A 65 -2.85 -7.16 11.08
C PHE A 65 -1.34 -7.13 11.26
N GLU A 66 -0.92 -7.15 12.52
CA GLU A 66 0.47 -7.25 12.93
C GLU A 66 0.67 -8.48 13.82
N GLY A 67 1.73 -9.25 13.57
CA GLY A 67 2.08 -10.42 14.38
C GLY A 67 2.88 -10.05 15.63
N LEU A 68 3.23 -11.05 16.45
CA LEU A 68 4.10 -10.86 17.61
C LEU A 68 5.47 -10.28 17.20
N ALA A 69 6.02 -10.79 16.11
CA ALA A 69 7.21 -10.26 15.46
C ALA A 69 6.94 -10.06 13.96
N VAL A 70 7.64 -9.11 13.36
CA VAL A 70 7.60 -8.82 11.93
C VAL A 70 8.95 -9.10 11.28
N LYS A 71 9.00 -9.14 9.95
CA LYS A 71 10.23 -9.42 9.21
C LYS A 71 10.83 -8.12 8.71
N ASN A 72 12.09 -7.84 9.03
CA ASN A 72 12.81 -6.71 8.47
C ASN A 72 12.82 -6.80 6.93
N PRO A 73 12.42 -5.76 6.19
CA PRO A 73 12.29 -5.83 4.73
C PRO A 73 13.63 -5.94 3.99
N LYS A 74 14.76 -5.71 4.67
CA LYS A 74 16.13 -5.74 4.11
C LYS A 74 16.94 -6.93 4.62
N THR A 75 17.05 -7.10 5.94
CA THR A 75 17.88 -8.14 6.58
C THR A 75 17.13 -9.47 6.70
N LEU A 76 15.80 -9.44 6.63
CA LEU A 76 14.90 -10.59 6.85
C LEU A 76 14.93 -11.13 8.28
N GLU A 77 15.63 -10.45 9.19
CA GLU A 77 15.65 -10.81 10.60
C GLU A 77 14.30 -10.48 11.26
N PRO A 78 13.93 -11.20 12.34
CA PRO A 78 12.77 -10.85 13.14
C PRO A 78 12.96 -9.50 13.84
N GLU A 79 11.95 -8.65 13.77
CA GLU A 79 11.87 -7.36 14.47
C GLU A 79 10.60 -7.32 15.36
N PRO A 80 10.58 -6.45 16.40
CA PRO A 80 9.39 -6.22 17.19
C PRO A 80 8.15 -5.90 16.34
N GLY A 81 7.05 -6.59 16.62
CA GLY A 81 5.69 -6.26 16.16
C GLY A 81 4.86 -5.87 17.37
N VAL A 82 3.75 -6.59 17.61
CA VAL A 82 2.91 -6.39 18.81
C VAL A 82 3.69 -6.73 20.09
N ALA A 83 4.66 -7.65 20.03
CA ALA A 83 5.59 -7.87 21.13
C ALA A 83 6.80 -6.93 21.00
N GLU A 84 7.10 -6.18 22.06
CA GLU A 84 8.26 -5.27 22.11
C GLU A 84 9.58 -6.03 22.19
N ARG A 85 9.56 -7.24 22.76
CA ARG A 85 10.69 -8.16 22.87
C ARG A 85 10.21 -9.58 23.17
N TRP A 86 11.12 -10.54 23.05
CA TRP A 86 10.89 -11.92 23.44
C TRP A 86 12.16 -12.57 23.98
N GLU A 87 11.97 -13.63 24.75
CA GLU A 87 13.03 -14.48 25.28
C GLU A 87 12.76 -15.93 24.86
N ILE A 88 13.83 -16.66 24.58
CA ILE A 88 13.78 -18.08 24.22
C ILE A 88 14.59 -18.82 25.28
N SER A 89 14.03 -19.89 25.85
CA SER A 89 14.74 -20.72 26.84
C SER A 89 16.01 -21.34 26.24
N ASP A 90 16.96 -21.69 27.10
CA ASP A 90 18.24 -22.30 26.71
C ASP A 90 18.07 -23.58 25.86
N ASP A 91 16.98 -24.33 26.09
CA ASP A 91 16.63 -25.54 25.34
C ASP A 91 15.76 -25.28 24.09
N GLY A 92 15.36 -24.03 23.85
CA GLY A 92 14.57 -23.62 22.69
C GLY A 92 13.12 -24.08 22.70
N THR A 93 12.58 -24.52 23.84
CA THR A 93 11.21 -25.06 23.93
C THR A 93 10.18 -24.07 24.47
N VAL A 94 10.62 -23.02 25.17
CA VAL A 94 9.76 -21.99 25.74
C VAL A 94 10.08 -20.64 25.11
N TYR A 95 9.04 -19.98 24.59
CA TYR A 95 9.11 -18.65 24.01
C TYR A 95 8.23 -17.73 24.83
N THR A 96 8.83 -16.70 25.44
CA THR A 96 8.12 -15.71 26.24
C THR A 96 8.10 -14.40 25.47
N PHE A 97 6.91 -13.98 25.04
CA PHE A 97 6.70 -12.70 24.37
C PHE A 97 6.19 -11.66 25.37
N TYR A 98 6.80 -10.48 25.34
CA TYR A 98 6.39 -9.34 26.16
C TYR A 98 5.64 -8.38 25.25
N ILE A 99 4.32 -8.27 25.48
CA ILE A 99 3.42 -7.44 24.65
C ILE A 99 3.65 -5.97 24.96
N ASN A 100 3.68 -5.13 23.92
CA ASN A 100 3.73 -3.68 24.08
C ASN A 100 2.51 -3.20 24.90
N PRO A 101 2.70 -2.55 26.06
CA PRO A 101 1.61 -2.13 26.93
C PRO A 101 0.71 -1.05 26.32
N ASP A 102 1.19 -0.34 25.29
CA ASP A 102 0.44 0.70 24.59
C ASP A 102 -0.26 0.17 23.32
N ALA A 103 -0.10 -1.12 22.98
CA ALA A 103 -0.73 -1.72 21.82
C ALA A 103 -2.26 -1.70 21.95
N LYS A 104 -2.94 -1.34 20.86
CA LYS A 104 -4.40 -1.28 20.78
C LYS A 104 -4.89 -1.79 19.44
N TRP A 105 -6.09 -2.34 19.44
CA TRP A 105 -6.83 -2.60 18.21
C TRP A 105 -7.27 -1.29 17.56
N SER A 106 -7.63 -1.36 16.28
CA SER A 106 -8.07 -0.19 15.51
C SER A 106 -9.35 0.47 16.06
N ASN A 107 -10.15 -0.27 16.86
CA ASN A 107 -11.32 0.25 17.58
C ASN A 107 -10.96 0.91 18.93
N GLY A 108 -9.70 0.87 19.36
CA GLY A 108 -9.20 1.47 20.60
C GLY A 108 -9.17 0.56 21.82
N GLU A 109 -9.56 -0.71 21.69
CA GLU A 109 -9.41 -1.75 22.73
C GLU A 109 -7.96 -2.17 22.96
#